data_AF-A0A7V9UK44-F1
#
_entry.id   AF-A0A7V9UK44-F1
#
_cell.length_a   1.000
_cell.length_b   1.000
_cell.length_c   1.000
_cell.angle_alpha   90.00
_cell.angle_beta   90.00
_cell.angle_gamma   90.00
#
_symmetry.space_group_name_H-M   'P 1'
#
loop_
_entity.id
_entity.type
_entity.pdbx_description
1 polymer ?
#
loop_
_entity_poly.entity_id
_entity_poly.type
_entity_poly.pdbx_seq_one_letter_code
_entity_poly.pdbx_strand_id
1 'polypeptide(L)' 'MIAESREGWEVVIPRRVEAKEIHRIKTLPQVLGWRYFPEAKGKPPFCACEYCTRGEYGARRLRARLGTPA' A
#
# COMPACT_ATOMS: atom_id res chain seq x y z
N MET A 1 6.81 -20.60 11.84
CA MET A 1 6.94 -20.30 10.40
C MET A 1 6.99 -18.79 10.27
N ILE A 2 8.18 -18.26 9.97
CA ILE A 2 8.38 -16.83 9.77
C ILE A 2 7.68 -16.51 8.45
N ALA A 3 6.65 -15.66 8.48
CA ALA A 3 6.04 -15.17 7.26
C ALA A 3 7.08 -14.30 6.55
N GLU A 4 7.76 -14.92 5.60
CA GLU A 4 8.41 -14.27 4.46
C GLU A 4 7.43 -13.23 3.90
N SER A 5 7.95 -12.08 3.52
CA SER A 5 7.28 -10.77 3.62
C SER A 5 5.82 -10.67 3.13
N ARG A 6 5.06 -9.74 3.73
CA ARG A 6 3.64 -9.51 3.40
C ARG A 6 3.43 -8.76 2.07
N GLU A 7 4.51 -8.40 1.38
CA GLU A 7 4.41 -7.80 0.05
C GLU A 7 3.81 -8.82 -0.92
N GLY A 8 2.93 -8.36 -1.81
CA GLY A 8 2.44 -9.20 -2.91
C GLY A 8 3.55 -9.52 -3.92
N TRP A 9 3.33 -10.54 -4.75
CA TRP A 9 4.18 -10.82 -5.90
C TRP A 9 3.63 -10.12 -7.15
N GLU A 10 4.50 -9.50 -7.94
CA GLU A 10 4.21 -9.08 -9.31
C GLU A 10 4.78 -10.12 -10.28
N VAL A 11 3.94 -10.62 -11.19
CA VAL A 11 4.35 -11.60 -12.20
C VAL A 11 4.07 -11.01 -13.57
N VAL A 12 5.14 -10.78 -14.35
CA VAL A 12 5.05 -10.31 -15.73
C VAL A 12 5.03 -11.51 -16.66
N ILE A 13 3.95 -11.64 -17.43
CA ILE A 13 3.82 -12.67 -18.47
C ILE A 13 3.98 -11.95 -19.81
N PRO A 14 5.05 -12.21 -20.59
CA PRO A 14 5.36 -11.45 -21.81
C PRO A 14 4.43 -11.77 -22.99
N ARG A 15 3.40 -12.59 -22.76
CA ARG A 15 2.42 -13.03 -23.75
C ARG A 15 1.00 -12.81 -23.24
N ARG A 16 0.05 -12.84 -24.16
CA ARG A 16 -1.37 -12.86 -23.81
C ARG A 16 -1.73 -14.13 -23.05
N VAL A 17 -2.57 -13.98 -22.03
CA VAL A 17 -3.26 -15.07 -21.32
C VAL A 17 -4.68 -15.14 -21.87
N GLU A 18 -5.04 -16.27 -22.46
CA GLU A 18 -6.37 -16.55 -22.99
C GLU A 18 -7.34 -16.96 -21.88
N ALA A 19 -8.64 -16.71 -22.07
CA ALA A 19 -9.66 -16.99 -21.06
C ALA A 19 -9.69 -18.47 -20.63
N LYS A 20 -9.40 -19.39 -21.56
CA LYS A 20 -9.32 -20.84 -21.32
C LYS A 20 -8.16 -21.28 -20.43
N GLU A 21 -7.14 -20.43 -20.24
CA GLU A 21 -5.99 -20.71 -19.39
C GLU A 21 -6.28 -20.39 -17.91
N ILE A 22 -7.41 -19.72 -17.61
CA ILE A 22 -7.78 -19.34 -16.26
C ILE A 22 -8.44 -20.53 -15.56
N HIS A 23 -7.71 -21.17 -14.64
CA HIS A 23 -8.24 -22.29 -13.85
C HIS A 23 -9.15 -21.84 -12.70
N ARG A 24 -8.86 -20.68 -12.08
CA ARG A 24 -9.59 -20.16 -10.91
C ARG A 24 -9.32 -18.67 -10.71
N ILE A 25 -10.31 -17.96 -10.17
CA ILE A 25 -10.18 -16.59 -9.68
C ILE A 25 -10.33 -16.59 -8.16
N LYS A 26 -9.44 -15.88 -7.45
CA LYS A 26 -9.50 -15.74 -5.99
C LYS A 26 -9.51 -14.25 -5.63
N THR A 27 -10.53 -13.83 -4.88
CA THR A 27 -10.56 -12.50 -4.27
C THR A 27 -9.62 -12.48 -3.07
N LEU A 28 -8.63 -11.60 -3.08
CA LEU A 28 -7.68 -11.44 -1.98
C LEU A 28 -8.19 -10.40 -0.97
N PRO A 29 -7.91 -10.57 0.34
CA PRO A 29 -8.09 -9.51 1.34
C PRO A 29 -7.39 -8.21 0.93
N GLN A 30 -7.97 -7.04 1.26
CA GLN A 30 -7.40 -5.74 0.89
C GLN A 30 -5.97 -5.49 1.42
N VAL A 31 -5.61 -6.15 2.52
CA VAL A 31 -4.31 -6.01 3.18
C VAL A 31 -3.20 -6.85 2.55
N LEU A 32 -3.51 -7.60 1.47
CA LEU A 32 -2.54 -8.42 0.74
C LEU A 32 -2.37 -7.90 -0.68
N GLY A 33 -1.13 -7.88 -1.18
CA GLY A 33 -0.82 -7.61 -2.59
C GLY A 33 -0.01 -6.34 -2.82
N TRP A 34 0.14 -5.97 -4.09
CA TRP A 34 0.86 -4.77 -4.57
C TRP A 34 0.35 -3.43 -4.01
N ARG A 35 -0.86 -3.41 -3.41
CA ARG A 35 -1.42 -2.25 -2.71
C ARG A 35 -1.01 -2.17 -1.24
N TYR A 36 -0.48 -3.26 -0.68
CA TYR A 36 0.10 -3.27 0.66
C TYR A 36 1.53 -2.75 0.56
N PHE A 37 1.72 -1.49 0.96
CA PHE A 37 3.03 -0.85 1.01
C PHE A 37 3.42 -0.66 2.49
N PRO A 38 4.09 -1.64 3.12
CA PRO A 38 4.41 -1.58 4.54
C PRO A 38 5.29 -0.38 4.89
N GLU A 39 6.16 0.05 3.98
CA GLU A 39 7.03 1.22 4.16
C GLU A 39 6.38 2.55 3.77
N ALA A 40 5.08 2.58 3.42
CA ALA A 40 4.37 3.83 3.16
C ALA A 40 4.40 4.77 4.38
N LYS A 41 4.41 4.20 5.58
CA LYS A 41 4.48 4.94 6.84
C LYS A 41 5.95 5.03 7.27
N GLY A 42 6.51 6.24 7.24
CA GLY A 42 7.88 6.52 7.73
C GLY A 42 8.89 6.91 6.65
N LYS A 43 8.57 6.82 5.36
CA LYS A 43 9.41 7.36 4.28
C LYS A 43 9.11 8.85 4.04
N PRO A 44 10.09 9.77 4.21
CA PRO A 44 9.94 11.14 3.77
C PRO A 44 9.89 11.21 2.22
N PRO A 45 9.13 12.14 1.61
CA PRO A 45 8.54 13.34 2.20
C PRO A 45 7.17 13.08 2.83
N PHE A 46 7.14 12.92 4.15
CA PHE A 46 5.89 12.80 4.90
C PHE A 46 5.43 14.22 5.21
N CYS A 47 4.90 14.88 4.19
CA CYS A 47 4.30 16.20 4.36
C CYS A 47 3.11 16.03 5.30
N ALA A 48 3.24 16.52 6.53
CA ALA A 48 2.16 16.47 7.50
C ALA A 48 1.13 17.59 7.27
N CYS A 49 1.19 18.36 6.18
CA CYS A 49 0.26 19.46 5.95
C CYS A 49 -1.20 18.98 5.93
N GLU A 50 -2.13 19.93 6.09
CA GLU A 50 -3.56 19.64 6.10
C GLU A 50 -4.03 18.93 4.83
N TYR A 51 -3.43 19.25 3.69
CA TYR A 51 -3.80 18.67 2.39
C TYR A 51 -3.36 17.21 2.26
N CYS A 52 -2.10 16.91 2.61
CA CYS A 52 -1.53 15.58 2.47
C CYS A 52 -2.08 14.58 3.50
N THR A 53 -2.52 15.05 4.66
CA THR A 53 -3.06 14.20 5.74
C THR A 53 -4.58 14.25 5.85
N ARG A 54 -5.27 14.80 4.84
CA ARG A 54 -6.73 15.00 4.87
C ARG A 54 -7.48 13.68 4.88
N GLY A 55 -8.32 13.46 5.89
CA GLY A 55 -9.13 12.25 6.01
C GLY A 55 -8.39 11.03 6.58
N GLU A 56 -7.11 11.17 6.93
CA GLU A 56 -6.36 10.08 7.55
C GLU A 56 -6.67 9.94 9.05
N TYR A 57 -6.71 8.70 9.54
CA TYR A 57 -6.85 8.42 10.95
C TYR A 57 -5.67 9.00 11.75
N GLY A 58 -5.97 9.80 12.78
CA GLY A 58 -4.94 10.40 13.64
C GLY A 58 -4.22 11.60 13.02
N ALA A 59 -4.66 12.11 11.87
CA ALA A 59 -4.03 13.23 11.16
C ALA A 59 -3.84 14.49 12.04
N ARG A 60 -4.78 14.79 12.95
CA ARG A 60 -4.65 15.92 13.91
C ARG A 60 -3.43 15.74 14.84
N ARG A 61 -3.26 14.53 15.39
CA ARG A 61 -2.15 14.21 16.31
C ARG A 61 -0.82 14.25 15.58
N LEU A 62 -0.81 13.77 14.35
CA LEU A 62 0.34 13.75 13.47
C LEU A 62 0.82 15.17 13.10
N ARG A 63 -0.12 16.06 12.73
CA ARG A 63 0.14 17.50 12.52
C ARG A 63 0.71 18.19 13.74
N ALA A 64 0.10 17.95 14.91
CA ALA A 64 0.59 18.52 16.16
C ALA A 64 2.01 18.05 16.53
N ARG A 65 2.37 16.81 16.17
CA ARG A 65 3.69 16.23 16.47
C ARG A 65 4.77 16.72 15.51
N LEU A 66 4.49 16.77 14.21
CA LEU A 66 5.49 17.01 13.17
C LEU A 66 5.54 18.46 12.67
N GLY A 67 4.49 19.26 12.93
CA GLY A 67 4.32 20.57 12.31
C GLY A 67 3.96 20.46 10.83
N THR A 68 3.41 21.53 10.27
CA THR A 68 3.32 21.68 8.81
C THR A 68 4.69 22.14 8.32
N PRO A 69 5.37 21.45 7.37
CA PRO A 69 6.56 22.02 6.77
C PRO A 69 6.20 23.37 6.14
N ALA A 70 7.01 24.39 6.41
CA ALA A 70 6.85 25.72 5.83
C ALA A 70 6.95 25.70 4.30
#